data_AF-A0A1I4ZL60-F1
#
_entry.id   AF-A0A1I4ZL60-F1
#
_cell.length_a   1.000
_cell.length_b   1.000
_cell.length_c   1.000
_cell.angle_alpha   90.00
_cell.angle_beta   90.00
_cell.angle_gamma   90.00
#
_symmetry.space_group_name_H-M   'P 1'
#
loop_
_entity.id
_entity.type
_entity.pdbx_description
1 polymer ?
#
loop_
_entity_poly.entity_id
_entity_poly.type
_entity_poly.pdbx_seq_one_letter_code
_entity_poly.pdbx_strand_id
1 'polypeptide(L)'
;MLGETLKIAFGELGQKEIKGENAHNDRILEYQETTGLNFGNDEVAWCSIFANWVALQANLPRSNSAMARSWLKIGNKTDWPQPGDIVVFWRTDINGIFGHVGFFLGYTKSGKSIYCLGGNQNDEVNIQTFPLDRILEFRSLTDAVDESLTIPTGYLRKGDSNENVKLLQKILIKLDYLNGHADGVFGPKTEQALIKFQTDSHIFVDGIYGSESRSALQDQLNS
;
A
#
# COMPACT_ATOMS: atom_id res chain seq x y z
N MET A 1 -7.07 8.41 -2.83
CA MET A 1 -7.95 8.10 -1.68
C MET A 1 -7.12 7.22 -0.76
N LEU A 2 -7.02 7.49 0.56
CA LEU A 2 -6.32 6.56 1.46
C LEU A 2 -7.03 5.21 1.38
N GLY A 3 -6.30 4.13 1.12
CA GLY A 3 -6.88 2.78 1.12
C GLY A 3 -7.54 2.47 2.47
N GLU A 4 -8.61 1.67 2.48
CA GLU A 4 -9.39 1.36 3.68
C GLU A 4 -8.52 0.88 4.86
N THR A 5 -7.44 0.15 4.59
CA THR A 5 -6.43 -0.25 5.60
C THR A 5 -5.86 0.93 6.39
N LEU A 6 -5.47 2.01 5.70
CA LEU A 6 -4.90 3.19 6.36
C LEU A 6 -5.97 3.97 7.10
N LYS A 7 -7.18 4.09 6.55
CA LYS A 7 -8.30 4.75 7.24
C LYS A 7 -8.59 4.09 8.60
N ILE A 8 -8.62 2.75 8.62
CA ILE A 8 -8.81 1.97 9.85
C ILE A 8 -7.62 2.16 10.79
N ALA A 9 -6.39 1.96 10.31
CA ALA A 9 -5.19 2.06 11.15
C ALA A 9 -4.98 3.46 11.73
N PHE A 10 -5.28 4.52 10.96
CA PHE A 10 -5.20 5.91 11.44
C PHE A 10 -6.26 6.21 12.51
N GLY A 11 -7.41 5.55 12.47
CA GLY A 11 -8.44 5.66 13.51
C GLY A 11 -7.96 5.19 14.89
N GLU A 12 -6.90 4.39 14.93
CA GLU A 12 -6.32 3.84 16.16
C GLU A 12 -5.07 4.58 16.64
N LEU A 13 -4.68 5.70 16.00
CA LEU A 13 -3.50 6.47 16.44
C LEU A 13 -3.60 6.85 17.92
N GLY A 14 -2.50 6.62 18.65
CA GLY A 14 -2.38 6.93 20.07
C GLY A 14 -2.91 5.85 21.02
N GLN A 15 -3.46 4.74 20.51
CA GLN A 15 -3.80 3.59 21.35
C GLN A 15 -2.53 2.99 21.96
N LYS A 16 -2.47 2.97 23.29
CA LYS A 16 -1.27 2.65 24.06
C LYS A 16 -1.56 1.60 25.11
N GLU A 17 -0.59 0.71 25.39
CA GLU A 17 -0.69 -0.22 26.50
C GLU A 17 -0.81 0.53 27.84
N ILE A 18 -1.51 -0.06 28.80
CA ILE A 18 -1.55 0.42 30.18
C ILE A 18 -0.67 -0.52 31.00
N LYS A 19 0.38 0.02 31.64
CA LYS A 19 1.32 -0.80 32.40
C LYS A 19 0.70 -1.26 33.72
N GLY A 20 0.77 -2.57 33.98
CA GLY A 20 0.41 -3.18 35.26
C GLY A 20 -0.68 -4.25 35.17
N GLU A 21 -0.57 -5.30 36.01
CA GLU A 21 -1.42 -6.52 36.00
C GLU A 21 -2.93 -6.29 36.20
N ASN A 22 -3.37 -5.07 36.56
CA ASN A 22 -4.75 -4.76 36.94
C ASN A 22 -5.43 -3.70 36.05
N ALA A 23 -4.77 -3.24 34.99
CA ALA A 23 -5.35 -2.27 34.06
C ALA A 23 -4.82 -2.53 32.66
N HIS A 24 -5.73 -2.77 31.72
CA HIS A 24 -5.42 -3.04 30.32
C HIS A 24 -6.13 -2.03 29.43
N ASN A 25 -5.55 -1.73 28.28
CA ASN A 25 -6.29 -1.00 27.27
C ASN A 25 -7.33 -1.92 26.61
N ASP A 26 -8.62 -1.66 26.88
CA ASP A 26 -9.76 -2.42 26.32
C ASP A 26 -9.68 -2.55 24.79
N ARG A 27 -9.13 -1.55 24.11
CA ARG A 27 -8.98 -1.56 22.65
C ARG A 27 -7.92 -2.56 22.20
N ILE A 28 -6.82 -2.70 22.94
CA ILE A 28 -5.78 -3.69 22.64
C ILE A 28 -6.28 -5.11 22.95
N LEU A 29 -7.07 -5.28 24.02
CA LEU A 29 -7.75 -6.54 24.31
C LEU A 29 -8.75 -6.92 23.21
N GLU A 30 -9.50 -5.96 22.68
CA GLU A 30 -10.40 -6.19 21.55
C GLU A 30 -9.65 -6.67 20.30
N TYR A 31 -8.47 -6.11 20.00
CA TYR A 31 -7.65 -6.60 18.89
C TYR A 31 -7.28 -8.08 19.07
N GLN A 32 -6.96 -8.49 20.29
CA GLN A 32 -6.59 -9.88 20.61
C GLN A 32 -7.79 -10.82 20.47
N GLU A 33 -8.94 -10.43 21.04
CA GLU A 33 -10.15 -11.25 21.05
C GLU A 33 -10.69 -11.47 19.64
N THR A 34 -10.85 -10.38 18.88
CA THR A 34 -11.44 -10.44 17.53
C THR A 34 -10.55 -11.14 16.50
N THR A 35 -9.24 -11.17 16.72
CA THR A 35 -8.31 -11.92 15.85
C THR A 35 -8.14 -13.38 16.27
N GLY A 36 -8.68 -13.78 17.43
CA GLY A 36 -8.47 -15.10 18.02
C GLY A 36 -7.04 -15.32 18.55
N LEU A 37 -6.25 -14.26 18.69
CA LEU A 37 -4.86 -14.26 19.16
C LEU A 37 -4.81 -13.73 20.60
N ASN A 38 -5.55 -14.40 21.50
CA ASN A 38 -5.72 -13.96 22.88
C ASN A 38 -4.57 -14.44 23.77
N PHE A 39 -3.82 -13.48 24.34
CA PHE A 39 -2.75 -13.73 25.30
C PHE A 39 -3.10 -13.26 26.72
N GLY A 40 -4.27 -12.64 26.90
CA GLY A 40 -4.81 -12.23 28.19
C GLY A 40 -4.14 -11.01 28.84
N ASN A 41 -3.23 -10.30 28.15
CA ASN A 41 -2.63 -9.04 28.60
C ASN A 41 -2.11 -8.21 27.40
N ASP A 42 -1.93 -6.89 27.58
CA ASP A 42 -1.47 -5.94 26.56
C ASP A 42 0.06 -5.76 26.49
N GLU A 43 0.83 -6.44 27.35
CA GLU A 43 2.31 -6.38 27.40
C GLU A 43 3.00 -7.32 26.39
N VAL A 44 2.25 -8.21 25.72
CA VAL A 44 2.76 -9.09 24.67
C VAL A 44 2.95 -8.32 23.37
N ALA A 45 4.06 -8.54 22.67
CA ALA A 45 4.35 -7.86 21.41
C ALA A 45 3.19 -7.95 20.39
N TRP A 46 2.39 -6.88 20.30
CA TRP A 46 1.08 -6.89 19.65
C TRP A 46 1.05 -6.25 18.26
N CYS A 47 2.22 -5.97 17.67
CA CYS A 47 2.34 -5.42 16.30
C CYS A 47 1.60 -6.27 15.25
N SER A 48 1.76 -7.60 15.30
CA SER A 48 1.08 -8.51 14.38
C SER A 48 -0.40 -8.67 14.71
N ILE A 49 -0.78 -8.55 15.97
CA ILE A 49 -2.18 -8.62 16.42
C ILE A 49 -2.93 -7.40 15.85
N PHE A 50 -2.36 -6.20 16.03
CA PHE A 50 -2.88 -4.98 15.42
C PHE A 50 -2.99 -5.08 13.90
N ALA A 51 -1.94 -5.56 13.22
CA ALA A 51 -1.99 -5.74 11.77
C ALA A 51 -3.09 -6.73 11.33
N ASN A 52 -3.29 -7.82 12.08
CA ASN A 52 -4.35 -8.78 11.82
C ASN A 52 -5.73 -8.17 12.07
N TRP A 53 -5.88 -7.34 13.09
CA TRP A 53 -7.11 -6.64 13.39
C TRP A 53 -7.47 -5.65 12.29
N VAL A 54 -6.54 -4.80 11.86
CA VAL A 54 -6.76 -3.86 10.73
C VAL A 54 -7.15 -4.62 9.46
N ALA A 55 -6.45 -5.71 9.14
CA ALA A 55 -6.79 -6.54 7.99
C ALA A 55 -8.17 -7.21 8.12
N LEU A 56 -8.57 -7.62 9.33
CA LEU A 56 -9.91 -8.16 9.58
C LEU A 56 -10.99 -7.11 9.31
N GLN A 57 -10.84 -5.90 9.86
CA GLN A 57 -11.78 -4.79 9.65
C GLN A 57 -11.87 -4.38 8.17
N ALA A 58 -10.77 -4.47 7.44
CA ALA A 58 -10.70 -4.19 6.01
C ALA A 58 -11.19 -5.34 5.12
N ASN A 59 -11.62 -6.48 5.71
CA ASN A 59 -11.97 -7.71 4.98
C ASN A 59 -10.84 -8.21 4.06
N LEU A 60 -9.60 -8.17 4.54
CA LEU A 60 -8.39 -8.57 3.83
C LEU A 60 -7.80 -9.88 4.38
N PRO A 61 -6.97 -10.58 3.59
CA PRO A 61 -6.14 -11.70 4.04
C PRO A 61 -5.33 -11.37 5.30
N ARG A 62 -5.26 -12.35 6.20
CA ARG A 62 -4.63 -12.25 7.52
C ARG A 62 -3.58 -13.31 7.70
N SER A 63 -2.54 -13.00 8.48
CA SER A 63 -1.54 -14.00 8.86
C SER A 63 -2.02 -14.98 9.93
N ASN A 64 -3.07 -14.61 10.67
CA ASN A 64 -3.63 -15.40 11.78
C ASN A 64 -2.55 -15.82 12.80
N SER A 65 -1.55 -14.96 13.03
CA SER A 65 -0.44 -15.24 13.93
C SER A 65 0.06 -13.98 14.62
N ALA A 66 0.46 -14.11 15.89
CA ALA A 66 1.13 -13.05 16.64
C ALA A 66 2.57 -12.79 16.18
N MET A 67 3.15 -13.66 15.34
CA MET A 67 4.51 -13.50 14.84
C MET A 67 4.57 -12.54 13.65
N ALA A 68 5.32 -11.44 13.75
CA ALA A 68 5.46 -10.47 12.67
C ALA A 68 5.95 -11.08 11.34
N ARG A 69 6.90 -12.03 11.36
CA ARG A 69 7.42 -12.66 10.14
C ARG A 69 6.41 -13.61 9.44
N SER A 70 5.29 -13.93 10.08
CA SER A 70 4.22 -14.72 9.44
C SER A 70 3.65 -14.03 8.19
N TRP A 71 3.68 -12.69 8.18
CA TRP A 71 3.19 -11.87 7.07
C TRP A 71 3.98 -12.05 5.77
N LEU A 72 5.21 -12.59 5.81
CA LEU A 72 5.99 -12.92 4.61
C LEU A 72 5.30 -13.95 3.69
N LYS A 73 4.28 -14.66 4.19
CA LYS A 73 3.52 -15.66 3.44
C LYS A 73 2.12 -15.17 3.02
N ILE A 74 1.74 -13.95 3.36
CA ILE A 74 0.41 -13.40 3.16
C ILE A 74 0.44 -12.35 2.06
N GLY A 75 -0.61 -12.32 1.24
CA GLY A 75 -0.72 -11.40 0.12
C GLY A 75 0.39 -11.62 -0.92
N ASN A 76 0.60 -10.61 -1.77
CA ASN A 76 1.56 -10.62 -2.86
C ASN A 76 2.84 -9.86 -2.49
N LYS A 77 4.01 -10.43 -2.76
CA LYS A 77 5.28 -9.70 -2.63
C LYS A 77 5.32 -8.55 -3.65
N THR A 78 5.77 -7.38 -3.24
CA THR A 78 5.95 -6.23 -4.14
C THR A 78 7.25 -5.48 -3.85
N ASP A 79 7.87 -4.93 -4.89
CA ASP A 79 8.98 -3.98 -4.79
C ASP A 79 8.48 -2.52 -4.93
N TRP A 80 7.18 -2.33 -5.16
CA TRP A 80 6.51 -1.04 -5.39
C TRP A 80 5.38 -0.82 -4.38
N PRO A 81 5.69 -0.71 -3.07
CA PRO A 81 4.67 -0.62 -2.03
C PRO A 81 3.81 0.64 -2.19
N GLN A 82 2.51 0.49 -2.00
CA GLN A 82 1.55 1.58 -1.90
C GLN A 82 1.23 1.87 -0.43
N PRO A 83 0.85 3.11 -0.08
CA PRO A 83 0.39 3.42 1.27
C PRO A 83 -0.73 2.47 1.72
N GLY A 84 -0.49 1.72 2.81
CA GLY A 84 -1.39 0.68 3.31
C GLY A 84 -0.90 -0.75 3.07
N ASP A 85 0.12 -0.96 2.23
CA ASP A 85 0.77 -2.26 2.11
C ASP A 85 1.50 -2.63 3.41
N ILE A 86 1.58 -3.92 3.68
CA ILE A 86 2.33 -4.44 4.83
C ILE A 86 3.83 -4.29 4.56
N VAL A 87 4.56 -3.86 5.59
CA VAL A 87 6.01 -3.93 5.64
C VAL A 87 6.43 -4.86 6.78
N VAL A 88 7.30 -5.82 6.46
CA VAL A 88 7.85 -6.76 7.43
C VAL A 88 9.31 -6.43 7.66
N PHE A 89 9.73 -6.36 8.92
CA PHE A 89 11.10 -6.02 9.32
C PHE A 89 11.75 -7.17 10.08
N TRP A 90 13.08 -7.25 9.99
CA TRP A 90 13.88 -8.02 10.94
C TRP A 90 14.19 -7.18 12.20
N ARG A 91 14.42 -7.85 13.33
CA ARG A 91 14.79 -7.19 14.60
C ARG A 91 16.24 -7.41 15.01
N THR A 92 16.55 -8.56 15.60
CA THR A 92 17.88 -8.85 16.14
C THR A 92 18.82 -9.42 15.08
N ASP A 93 18.28 -10.29 14.23
CA ASP A 93 19.00 -10.96 13.15
C ASP A 93 18.09 -11.06 11.92
N ILE A 94 18.62 -10.73 10.74
CA ILE A 94 17.91 -10.86 9.46
C ILE A 94 17.45 -12.29 9.19
N ASN A 95 18.16 -13.29 9.72
CA ASN A 95 17.81 -14.71 9.61
C ASN A 95 17.05 -15.25 10.84
N GLY A 96 16.88 -14.44 11.89
CA GLY A 96 16.22 -14.85 13.14
C GLY A 96 14.69 -14.87 13.06
N ILE A 97 14.01 -15.47 14.03
CA ILE A 97 12.54 -15.59 13.97
C ILE A 97 11.77 -14.31 14.37
N PHE A 98 12.43 -13.40 15.08
CA PHE A 98 11.81 -12.17 15.59
C PHE A 98 11.79 -11.07 14.52
N GLY A 99 10.67 -10.36 14.43
CA GLY A 99 10.47 -9.28 13.48
C GLY A 99 9.54 -8.20 14.01
N HIS A 100 9.26 -7.23 13.15
CA HIS A 100 8.21 -6.22 13.34
C HIS A 100 7.35 -6.17 12.08
N VAL A 101 6.10 -5.70 12.21
CA VAL A 101 5.19 -5.53 11.09
C VAL A 101 4.38 -4.25 11.27
N GLY A 102 4.11 -3.58 10.15
CA GLY A 102 3.25 -2.41 10.11
C GLY A 102 2.80 -2.11 8.69
N PHE A 103 2.27 -0.90 8.49
CA PHE A 103 1.73 -0.41 7.23
C PHE A 103 2.65 0.67 6.67
N PHE A 104 3.09 0.48 5.42
CA PHE A 104 3.86 1.47 4.69
C PHE A 104 3.02 2.73 4.45
N LEU A 105 3.59 3.91 4.66
CA LEU A 105 2.96 5.19 4.34
C LEU A 105 3.64 5.93 3.18
N GLY A 106 4.94 5.70 2.98
CA GLY A 106 5.74 6.42 2.00
C GLY A 106 7.22 6.46 2.35
N TYR A 107 8.05 6.82 1.40
CA TYR A 107 9.47 7.08 1.63
C TYR A 107 9.67 8.45 2.27
N THR A 108 10.66 8.57 3.16
CA THR A 108 11.14 9.86 3.63
C THR A 108 11.74 10.66 2.47
N LYS A 109 11.83 11.99 2.62
CA LYS A 109 12.44 12.87 1.59
C LYS A 109 13.85 12.45 1.17
N SER A 110 14.60 11.82 2.08
CA SER A 110 15.96 11.34 1.83
C SER A 110 16.02 10.08 0.97
N GLY A 111 14.92 9.32 0.86
CA GLY A 111 14.88 8.02 0.22
C GLY A 111 15.58 6.89 1.00
N LYS A 112 16.12 7.14 2.20
CA LYS A 112 16.87 6.13 3.00
C LYS A 112 16.04 5.38 4.02
N SER A 113 14.82 5.86 4.28
CA SER A 113 13.89 5.33 5.28
C SER A 113 12.46 5.47 4.77
N ILE A 114 11.54 4.72 5.37
CA ILE A 114 10.09 4.83 5.17
C ILE A 114 9.40 5.43 6.41
N TYR A 115 8.23 6.00 6.22
CA TYR A 115 7.24 6.20 7.29
C TYR A 115 6.38 4.93 7.40
N CYS A 116 6.21 4.43 8.62
CA CYS A 116 5.45 3.21 8.92
C CYS A 116 4.46 3.47 10.05
N LEU A 117 3.18 3.20 9.79
CA LEU A 117 2.11 3.18 10.79
C LEU A 117 2.00 1.75 11.34
N GLY A 118 2.12 1.57 12.65
CA GLY A 118 2.06 0.24 13.23
C GLY A 118 1.75 0.26 14.72
N GLY A 119 1.21 -0.85 15.20
CA GLY A 119 0.97 -1.09 16.61
C GLY A 119 2.22 -1.53 17.36
N ASN A 120 2.19 -1.39 18.67
CA ASN A 120 3.30 -1.73 19.58
C ASN A 120 4.63 -1.06 19.22
N GLN A 121 4.55 0.13 18.64
CA GLN A 121 5.70 0.96 18.30
C GLN A 121 5.91 1.93 19.45
N ASN A 122 6.89 1.67 20.33
CA ASN A 122 6.97 2.34 21.64
C ASN A 122 5.69 2.13 22.46
N ASP A 123 5.20 0.88 22.48
CA ASP A 123 4.02 0.45 23.23
C ASP A 123 2.71 1.14 22.79
N GLU A 124 2.68 1.67 21.56
CA GLU A 124 1.60 2.51 21.02
C GLU A 124 1.34 2.25 19.53
N VAL A 125 0.13 2.53 19.05
CA VAL A 125 -0.17 2.72 17.62
C VAL A 125 0.29 4.12 17.21
N ASN A 126 1.38 4.20 16.45
CA ASN A 126 1.90 5.48 15.97
C ASN A 126 2.63 5.35 14.63
N ILE A 127 3.17 6.48 14.17
CA ILE A 127 4.01 6.54 12.98
C ILE A 127 5.47 6.66 13.42
N GLN A 128 6.32 5.76 12.94
CA GLN A 128 7.77 5.85 13.09
C GLN A 128 8.48 5.72 11.75
N THR A 129 9.71 6.20 11.70
CA THR A 129 10.58 6.00 10.54
C THR A 129 11.43 4.76 10.71
N PHE A 130 11.52 3.93 9.66
CA PHE A 130 12.40 2.77 9.63
C PHE A 130 13.36 2.85 8.44
N PRO A 131 14.66 2.57 8.63
CA PRO A 131 15.62 2.56 7.53
C PRO A 131 15.38 1.36 6.59
N LEU A 132 15.71 1.52 5.31
CA LEU A 132 15.42 0.50 4.29
C LEU A 132 16.15 -0.83 4.52
N ASP A 133 17.33 -0.80 5.15
CA ASP A 133 18.12 -1.99 5.48
C ASP A 133 17.47 -2.87 6.57
N ARG A 134 16.46 -2.36 7.28
CA ARG A 134 15.68 -3.12 8.27
C ARG A 134 14.51 -3.90 7.67
N ILE A 135 14.17 -3.62 6.41
CA ILE A 135 13.02 -4.22 5.73
C ILE A 135 13.40 -5.59 5.18
N LEU A 136 12.55 -6.58 5.43
CA LEU A 136 12.62 -7.89 4.79
C LEU A 136 11.86 -7.87 3.48
N GLU A 137 10.56 -7.56 3.52
CA GLU A 137 9.69 -7.54 2.33
C GLU A 137 8.51 -6.58 2.53
N PHE A 138 7.99 -6.06 1.42
CA PHE A 138 6.65 -5.47 1.36
C PHE A 138 5.66 -6.49 0.82
N ARG A 139 4.45 -6.48 1.39
CA ARG A 139 3.36 -7.41 1.05
C ARG A 139 2.08 -6.63 0.80
N SER A 140 1.54 -6.74 -0.40
CA SER A 140 0.21 -6.22 -0.71
C SER A 140 -0.83 -7.24 -0.31
N LEU A 141 -1.70 -6.89 0.65
CA LEU A 141 -2.74 -7.80 1.16
C LEU A 141 -3.92 -7.95 0.23
N THR A 142 -3.99 -7.10 -0.77
CA THR A 142 -5.02 -7.15 -1.76
C THR A 142 -4.57 -8.02 -2.94
N ASP A 143 -5.52 -8.74 -3.56
CA ASP A 143 -5.28 -9.42 -4.83
C ASP A 143 -5.10 -8.37 -5.92
N ALA A 144 -3.92 -7.75 -5.98
CA ALA A 144 -3.67 -6.55 -6.78
C ALA A 144 -4.94 -5.67 -6.82
N VAL A 145 -5.50 -5.32 -5.66
CA VAL A 145 -6.65 -4.40 -5.64
C VAL A 145 -6.07 -3.12 -6.18
N ASP A 146 -6.44 -2.89 -7.44
CA ASP A 146 -6.31 -1.70 -8.22
C ASP A 146 -5.19 -0.80 -7.71
N GLU A 147 -4.02 -0.83 -8.37
CA GLU A 147 -3.17 0.37 -8.41
C GLU A 147 -4.16 1.51 -8.63
N SER A 148 -4.46 2.34 -7.63
CA SER A 148 -5.44 3.41 -7.86
C SER A 148 -4.85 4.17 -9.01
N LEU A 149 -5.43 4.02 -10.20
CA LEU A 149 -4.81 4.45 -11.43
C LEU A 149 -4.84 5.96 -11.34
N THR A 150 -3.73 6.48 -10.81
CA THR A 150 -3.63 7.88 -10.49
C THR A 150 -3.61 8.54 -11.83
N ILE A 151 -4.70 9.24 -12.14
CA ILE A 151 -4.87 9.84 -13.44
C ILE A 151 -3.67 10.78 -13.68
N PRO A 152 -2.86 10.53 -14.73
CA PRO A 152 -1.69 11.32 -15.04
C PRO A 152 -2.02 12.81 -15.08
N THR A 153 -1.11 13.64 -14.56
CA THR A 153 -1.26 15.10 -14.57
C THR A 153 -0.42 15.72 -15.67
N GLY A 154 -0.83 16.92 -16.11
CA GLY A 154 -0.13 17.68 -17.15
C GLY A 154 -0.46 17.23 -18.57
N TYR A 155 0.27 17.82 -19.51
CA TYR A 155 0.21 17.48 -20.93
C TYR A 155 1.35 16.51 -21.25
N LEU A 156 1.02 15.35 -21.83
CA LEU A 156 2.02 14.36 -22.23
C LEU A 156 1.97 14.12 -23.73
N ARG A 157 3.12 13.99 -24.35
CA ARG A 157 3.26 13.76 -25.80
C ARG A 157 4.47 12.91 -26.08
N LYS A 158 4.56 12.44 -27.33
CA LYS A 158 5.72 11.71 -27.83
C LYS A 158 7.04 12.41 -27.49
N GLY A 159 7.98 11.65 -26.94
CA GLY A 159 9.29 12.13 -26.50
C GLY A 159 9.38 12.46 -25.01
N ASP A 160 8.25 12.59 -24.31
CA ASP A 160 8.27 12.78 -22.86
C ASP A 160 8.71 11.49 -22.15
N SER A 161 9.45 11.63 -21.05
CA SER A 161 9.76 10.51 -20.16
C SER A 161 9.72 10.96 -18.70
N ASN A 162 8.74 10.45 -17.96
CA ASN A 162 8.50 10.77 -16.55
C ASN A 162 7.46 9.81 -15.95
N GLU A 163 7.18 9.96 -14.66
CA GLU A 163 6.19 9.14 -13.94
C GLU A 163 4.76 9.29 -14.48
N ASN A 164 4.35 10.46 -14.98
CA ASN A 164 3.01 10.62 -15.56
C ASN A 164 2.86 9.80 -16.86
N VAL A 165 3.92 9.65 -17.65
CA VAL A 165 3.92 8.75 -18.81
C VAL A 165 3.75 7.30 -18.37
N LYS A 166 4.43 6.89 -17.30
CA LYS A 166 4.33 5.53 -16.76
C LYS A 166 2.92 5.24 -16.27
N LEU A 167 2.29 6.21 -15.60
CA LEU A 167 0.88 6.13 -15.20
C LEU A 167 -0.06 6.01 -16.40
N LEU A 168 0.15 6.82 -17.45
CA LEU A 168 -0.65 6.75 -18.68
C LEU A 168 -0.55 5.36 -19.31
N GLN A 169 0.66 4.82 -19.44
CA GLN A 169 0.89 3.49 -20.01
C GLN A 169 0.19 2.39 -19.20
N LYS A 170 0.24 2.45 -17.86
CA LYS A 170 -0.48 1.52 -16.98
C LYS A 170 -1.97 1.54 -17.23
N ILE A 171 -2.57 2.73 -17.36
CA ILE A 171 -4.01 2.86 -17.66
C ILE A 171 -4.32 2.26 -19.03
N LEU A 172 -3.54 2.62 -20.06
CA LEU A 172 -3.76 2.11 -21.41
C LEU A 172 -3.56 0.59 -21.51
N ILE A 173 -2.69 0.00 -20.69
CA ILE A 173 -2.53 -1.45 -20.57
C ILE A 173 -3.77 -2.07 -19.92
N LYS A 174 -4.26 -1.50 -18.80
CA LYS A 174 -5.47 -2.00 -18.11
C LYS A 174 -6.70 -1.96 -19.00
N LEU A 175 -6.80 -0.94 -19.85
CA LEU A 175 -7.89 -0.75 -20.80
C LEU A 175 -7.67 -1.49 -22.15
N ASP A 176 -6.68 -2.38 -22.24
CA ASP A 176 -6.34 -3.17 -23.44
C ASP A 176 -5.97 -2.36 -24.71
N TYR A 177 -5.58 -1.08 -24.55
CA TYR A 177 -5.09 -0.24 -25.65
C TYR A 177 -3.59 -0.38 -25.90
N LEU A 178 -2.82 -0.78 -24.88
CA LEU A 178 -1.36 -0.92 -24.96
C LEU A 178 -0.93 -2.30 -24.47
N ASN A 179 -0.05 -2.95 -25.22
CA ASN A 179 0.52 -4.24 -24.83
C ASN A 179 1.94 -4.07 -24.29
N GLY A 180 2.27 -4.82 -23.24
CA GLY A 180 3.62 -4.86 -22.65
C GLY A 180 3.68 -4.25 -21.25
N HIS A 181 4.77 -3.58 -20.93
CA HIS A 181 5.03 -2.98 -19.61
C HIS A 181 5.16 -1.46 -19.72
N ALA A 182 4.82 -0.76 -18.64
CA ALA A 182 4.98 0.68 -18.53
C ALA A 182 6.42 1.06 -18.15
N ASP A 183 7.18 1.56 -19.13
CA ASP A 183 8.58 1.97 -19.00
C ASP A 183 8.74 3.46 -18.66
N GLY A 184 7.68 4.25 -18.72
CA GLY A 184 7.69 5.69 -18.48
C GLY A 184 8.25 6.51 -19.64
N VAL A 185 8.32 5.95 -20.85
CA VAL A 185 8.78 6.64 -22.07
C VAL A 185 7.65 6.74 -23.09
N PHE A 186 7.29 7.96 -23.49
CA PHE A 186 6.20 8.19 -24.43
C PHE A 186 6.72 7.98 -25.86
N GLY A 187 6.88 6.71 -26.22
CA GLY A 187 7.32 6.28 -27.54
C GLY A 187 6.17 6.11 -28.54
N PRO A 188 6.47 5.66 -29.78
CA PRO A 188 5.47 5.44 -30.83
C PRO A 188 4.34 4.49 -30.43
N LYS A 189 4.62 3.48 -29.59
CA LYS A 189 3.60 2.53 -29.11
C LYS A 189 2.59 3.20 -28.18
N THR A 190 3.06 4.05 -27.26
CA THR A 190 2.20 4.80 -26.33
C THR A 190 1.34 5.82 -27.09
N GLU A 191 1.91 6.48 -28.09
CA GLU A 191 1.18 7.38 -28.99
C GLU A 191 0.06 6.66 -29.74
N GLN A 192 0.35 5.51 -30.35
CA GLN A 192 -0.67 4.73 -31.06
C GLN A 192 -1.77 4.22 -30.12
N ALA A 193 -1.42 3.78 -28.92
CA ALA A 193 -2.39 3.35 -27.92
C ALA A 193 -3.29 4.51 -27.47
N LEU A 194 -2.73 5.69 -27.26
CA LEU A 194 -3.51 6.88 -26.89
C LEU A 194 -4.43 7.33 -28.02
N ILE A 195 -3.96 7.32 -29.27
CA ILE A 195 -4.79 7.64 -30.45
C ILE A 195 -5.98 6.67 -30.54
N LYS A 196 -5.73 5.38 -30.34
CA LYS A 196 -6.80 4.37 -30.35
C LYS A 196 -7.80 4.62 -29.23
N PHE A 197 -7.33 4.93 -28.03
CA PHE A 197 -8.18 5.30 -26.90
C PHE A 197 -9.04 6.54 -27.23
N GLN A 198 -8.43 7.63 -27.68
CA GLN A 198 -9.15 8.86 -28.06
C GLN A 198 -10.24 8.60 -29.11
N THR A 199 -9.94 7.73 -30.08
CA THR A 199 -10.89 7.33 -31.14
C THR A 199 -12.09 6.59 -30.56
N ASP A 200 -11.84 5.58 -29.72
CA ASP A 200 -12.87 4.72 -29.13
C ASP A 200 -13.69 5.47 -28.05
N SER A 201 -13.12 6.49 -27.41
CA SER A 201 -13.81 7.39 -26.47
C SER A 201 -14.52 8.57 -27.15
N HIS A 202 -14.47 8.67 -28.49
CA HIS A 202 -15.12 9.73 -29.27
C HIS A 202 -14.72 11.16 -28.87
N ILE A 203 -13.44 11.38 -28.54
CA ILE A 203 -12.86 12.70 -28.23
C ILE A 203 -11.90 13.15 -29.34
N PHE A 204 -11.30 14.34 -29.21
CA PHE A 204 -10.34 14.83 -30.21
C PHE A 204 -9.11 13.92 -30.30
N VAL A 205 -8.77 13.48 -31.52
CA VAL A 205 -7.72 12.49 -31.79
C VAL A 205 -6.44 13.20 -32.27
N ASP A 206 -5.57 13.54 -31.34
CA ASP A 206 -4.31 14.25 -31.60
C ASP A 206 -3.07 13.49 -31.12
N GLY A 207 -3.24 12.34 -30.44
CA GLY A 207 -2.15 11.58 -29.84
C GLY A 207 -1.44 12.27 -28.69
N ILE A 208 -2.05 13.33 -28.13
CA ILE A 208 -1.55 14.10 -26.99
C ILE A 208 -2.46 13.85 -25.80
N TYR A 209 -1.87 13.53 -24.65
CA TYR A 209 -2.62 13.41 -23.41
C TYR A 209 -2.90 14.80 -22.86
N GLY A 210 -4.13 15.28 -23.08
CA GLY A 210 -4.65 16.55 -22.58
C GLY A 210 -5.86 16.38 -21.65
N SER A 211 -6.58 17.48 -21.39
CA SER A 211 -7.74 17.50 -20.49
C SER A 211 -8.89 16.58 -20.91
N GLU A 212 -9.14 16.44 -22.22
CA GLU A 212 -10.19 15.56 -22.74
C GLU A 212 -9.82 14.09 -22.53
N SER A 213 -8.59 13.68 -22.89
CA SER A 213 -8.10 12.32 -22.63
C SER A 213 -8.07 12.00 -21.15
N ARG A 214 -7.70 12.98 -20.31
CA ARG A 214 -7.77 12.86 -18.86
C ARG A 214 -9.18 12.55 -18.36
N SER A 215 -10.18 13.33 -18.80
CA SER A 215 -11.57 13.13 -18.40
C SER A 215 -12.09 11.77 -18.85
N ALA A 216 -11.86 11.42 -20.12
CA ALA A 216 -12.30 10.14 -20.67
C ALA A 216 -11.68 8.93 -19.95
N LEU A 217 -10.39 8.99 -19.61
CA LEU A 217 -9.75 7.94 -18.81
C LEU A 217 -10.38 7.84 -17.43
N GLN A 218 -10.67 8.97 -16.78
CA GLN A 218 -11.30 8.98 -15.47
C GLN A 218 -12.70 8.37 -15.51
N ASP A 219 -13.49 8.68 -16.52
CA ASP A 219 -14.85 8.14 -16.69
C ASP A 219 -14.82 6.64 -16.93
N GLN A 220 -13.96 6.17 -17.83
CA GLN A 220 -13.83 4.75 -18.17
C GLN A 220 -13.28 3.89 -17.03
N LEU A 221 -12.50 4.49 -16.12
CA LEU A 221 -12.03 3.81 -14.91
C LEU A 221 -13.06 3.78 -13.77
N ASN A 222 -14.09 4.63 -13.84
CA ASN A 222 -15.18 4.70 -12.86
C ASN A 222 -16.47 3.99 -13.34
N SER A 223 -16.44 3.40 -14.55
CA SER A 223 -17.55 2.69 -15.20
C SER A 223 -17.53 1.20 -14.87
#